data_AF-A0A534R0W5-F1
#
_entry.id   AF-A0A534R0W5-F1
#
_cell.length_a   1.000
_cell.length_b   1.000
_cell.length_c   1.000
_cell.angle_alpha   90.00
_cell.angle_beta   90.00
_cell.angle_gamma   90.00
#
_symmetry.space_group_name_H-M   'P 1'
#
loop_
_entity.id
_entity.type
_entity.pdbx_description
1 polymer ?
#
loop_
_entity_poly.entity_id
_entity_poly.type
_entity_poly.pdbx_seq_one_letter_code
_entity_poly.pdbx_strand_id
1 'polypeptide(L)'
;MLCAPRPASPAVYSGAAMRLTLIRLELLASALLLGVALAWSALRGLDLVGAIRPALGPTAMGAGAGLALAATLPLVTAPWATRVLVLRGLRRSWDALQSTLGPGLGVREVLVLALGSAVSEEAFFRGVVQREFGLAAASICFGLLHPLGLAYMVWAGVVGAGLGALFTTTGSLCAPATAHAMYNLLALAYLRRRSIGADGRR
;
A
#
# COMPACT_ATOMS: atom_id res chain seq x y z
N MET A 1 49.36 -30.32 5.91
CA MET A 1 47.94 -30.15 6.24
C MET A 1 47.66 -28.65 6.25
N LEU A 2 47.30 -28.08 5.09
CA LEU A 2 47.08 -26.65 4.91
C LEU A 2 45.61 -26.33 5.17
N CYS A 3 45.34 -25.52 6.20
CA CYS A 3 44.00 -25.05 6.54
C CYS A 3 43.62 -23.97 5.52
N ALA A 4 42.66 -24.26 4.64
CA ALA A 4 42.13 -23.26 3.71
C ALA A 4 41.36 -22.17 4.49
N PRO A 5 41.53 -20.88 4.17
CA PRO A 5 40.74 -19.82 4.78
C PRO A 5 39.25 -19.98 4.41
N ARG A 6 38.38 -19.86 5.41
CA ARG A 6 36.92 -19.86 5.21
C ARG A 6 36.53 -18.74 4.24
N PRO A 7 35.63 -18.96 3.27
CA PRO A 7 35.14 -17.89 2.42
C PRO A 7 34.45 -16.84 3.29
N ALA A 8 34.76 -15.56 3.01
CA ALA A 8 34.11 -14.43 3.65
C ALA A 8 32.59 -14.56 3.47
N SER A 9 31.86 -14.48 4.59
CA SER A 9 30.40 -14.41 4.60
C SER A 9 29.94 -13.33 3.63
N PRO A 10 28.95 -13.57 2.74
CA PRO A 10 28.41 -12.51 1.92
C PRO A 10 27.90 -11.41 2.86
N ALA A 11 28.32 -10.18 2.59
CA ALA A 11 28.00 -9.02 3.41
C ALA A 11 26.51 -9.04 3.76
N VAL A 12 26.22 -9.26 5.04
CA VAL A 12 24.90 -9.01 5.61
C VAL A 12 24.65 -7.54 5.35
N TYR A 13 23.88 -7.20 4.31
CA TYR A 13 23.32 -5.86 4.20
C TYR A 13 22.66 -5.58 5.53
N SER A 14 23.22 -4.65 6.31
CA SER A 14 22.70 -4.38 7.64
C SER A 14 21.25 -3.97 7.48
N GLY A 15 20.37 -4.44 8.38
CA GLY A 15 18.94 -4.10 8.32
C GLY A 15 18.68 -2.59 8.20
N ALA A 16 19.61 -1.75 8.66
CA ALA A 16 19.56 -0.30 8.51
C ALA A 16 19.69 0.19 7.05
N ALA A 17 20.56 -0.42 6.24
CA ALA A 17 20.71 -0.05 4.83
C ALA A 17 19.43 -0.38 4.03
N MET A 18 18.85 -1.56 4.26
CA MET A 18 17.58 -1.95 3.64
C MET A 18 16.43 -1.01 4.03
N ARG A 19 16.30 -0.68 5.33
CA ARG A 19 15.31 0.27 5.86
C ARG A 19 15.39 1.64 5.20
N LEU A 20 16.61 2.19 5.09
CA LEU A 20 16.84 3.48 4.47
C LEU A 20 16.49 3.47 2.97
N THR A 21 16.80 2.38 2.27
CA THR A 21 16.44 2.21 0.86
C THR A 21 14.92 2.20 0.67
N LEU A 22 14.17 1.47 1.49
CA LEU A 22 12.70 1.45 1.41
C LEU A 22 12.10 2.85 1.58
N ILE A 23 12.55 3.58 2.60
CA ILE A 23 12.09 4.96 2.84
C ILE A 23 12.43 5.87 1.65
N ARG A 24 13.64 5.79 1.11
CA ARG A 24 14.06 6.63 -0.03
C ARG A 24 13.24 6.34 -1.29
N LEU A 25 13.03 5.06 -1.60
CA LEU A 25 12.24 4.64 -2.76
C LEU A 25 10.80 5.12 -2.63
N GLU A 26 10.20 4.93 -1.46
CA GLU A 26 8.84 5.40 -1.18
C GLU A 26 8.73 6.92 -1.32
N LEU A 27 9.61 7.67 -0.67
CA LEU A 27 9.57 9.13 -0.73
C LEU A 27 9.78 9.65 -2.15
N LEU A 28 10.68 9.02 -2.93
CA LEU A 28 10.89 9.37 -4.32
C LEU A 28 9.65 9.07 -5.17
N ALA A 29 9.08 7.87 -5.05
CA ALA A 29 7.88 7.48 -5.78
C ALA A 29 6.70 8.40 -5.44
N SER A 30 6.47 8.64 -4.15
CA SER A 30 5.42 9.53 -3.66
C SER A 30 5.61 10.98 -4.11
N ALA A 31 6.84 11.50 -4.09
CA ALA A 31 7.13 12.86 -4.55
C ALA A 31 6.92 13.01 -6.06
N LEU A 32 7.37 12.03 -6.86
CA LEU A 32 7.15 12.03 -8.30
C LEU A 32 5.67 11.95 -8.64
N LEU A 33 4.94 11.03 -8.01
CA LEU A 33 3.52 10.82 -8.27
C LEU A 33 2.68 12.03 -7.87
N LEU A 34 2.97 12.63 -6.71
CA LEU A 34 2.32 13.86 -6.27
C LEU A 34 2.68 15.04 -7.18
N GLY A 35 3.94 15.16 -7.63
CA GLY A 35 4.36 16.17 -8.59
C GLY A 35 3.62 16.07 -9.92
N VAL A 36 3.46 14.85 -10.45
CA VAL A 36 2.64 14.58 -11.64
C VAL A 36 1.19 14.96 -11.40
N ALA A 37 0.61 14.59 -10.26
CA ALA A 37 -0.77 14.92 -9.93
C ALA A 37 -1.02 16.44 -9.86
N LEU A 38 -0.10 17.17 -9.22
CA LEU A 38 -0.15 18.63 -9.11
C LEU A 38 0.02 19.31 -10.47
N ALA A 39 1.03 18.91 -11.25
CA ALA A 39 1.29 19.47 -12.56
C ALA A 39 0.12 19.23 -13.52
N TRP A 40 -0.41 18.00 -13.55
CA TRP A 40 -1.57 17.66 -14.39
C TRP A 40 -2.81 18.45 -13.96
N SER A 41 -3.07 18.53 -12.66
CA SER A 41 -4.22 19.30 -12.14
C SER A 41 -4.13 20.77 -12.51
N ALA A 42 -2.93 21.37 -12.43
CA ALA A 42 -2.71 22.75 -12.84
C ALA A 42 -2.91 22.96 -14.35
N LEU A 43 -2.42 22.04 -15.19
CA LEU A 43 -2.57 22.10 -16.65
C LEU A 43 -4.02 21.91 -17.11
N ARG A 44 -4.83 21.17 -16.35
CA ARG A 44 -6.20 20.78 -16.71
C ARG A 44 -7.27 21.55 -15.95
N GLY A 45 -6.89 22.41 -15.01
CA GLY A 45 -7.82 23.17 -14.18
C GLY A 45 -8.61 22.29 -13.19
N LEU A 46 -8.03 21.17 -12.72
CA LEU A 46 -8.67 20.33 -11.71
C LEU A 46 -8.49 20.96 -10.31
N ASP A 47 -9.58 21.08 -9.55
CA ASP A 47 -9.54 21.60 -8.18
C ASP A 47 -9.05 20.54 -7.18
N LEU A 48 -7.75 20.24 -7.24
CA LEU A 48 -7.10 19.30 -6.33
C LEU A 48 -6.98 19.87 -4.91
N VAL A 49 -6.76 21.18 -4.79
CA VAL A 49 -6.65 21.87 -3.49
C VAL A 49 -7.97 21.81 -2.74
N GLY A 50 -9.09 22.09 -3.41
CA GLY A 50 -10.44 21.96 -2.84
C GLY A 50 -10.73 20.53 -2.38
N ALA A 51 -10.30 19.54 -3.17
CA ALA A 51 -10.49 18.13 -2.85
C ALA A 51 -9.72 17.65 -1.61
N ILE A 52 -8.56 18.26 -1.31
CA ILE A 52 -7.70 17.90 -0.16
C ILE A 52 -8.12 18.62 1.12
N ARG A 53 -9.05 19.60 1.05
CA ARG A 53 -9.45 20.38 2.22
C ARG A 53 -9.87 19.46 3.38
N PRO A 54 -9.30 19.67 4.59
CA PRO A 54 -9.62 18.84 5.73
C PRO A 54 -11.12 18.80 6.02
N ALA A 55 -11.67 17.60 6.14
CA ALA A 55 -13.09 17.40 6.39
C ALA A 55 -13.31 16.22 7.34
N LEU A 56 -13.87 16.46 8.53
CA LEU A 56 -14.03 15.44 9.57
C LEU A 56 -14.93 14.28 9.14
N GLY A 57 -16.07 14.57 8.50
CA GLY A 57 -17.02 13.55 8.03
C GLY A 57 -16.38 12.57 7.03
N PRO A 58 -15.82 13.07 5.90
CA PRO A 58 -15.07 12.24 4.95
C PRO A 58 -13.92 11.46 5.60
N THR A 59 -13.12 12.08 6.46
CA THR A 59 -12.05 11.40 7.18
C THR A 59 -12.56 10.25 8.05
N ALA A 60 -13.65 10.45 8.80
CA ALA A 60 -14.24 9.42 9.65
C ALA A 60 -14.80 8.24 8.83
N MET A 61 -15.50 8.53 7.73
CA MET A 61 -15.96 7.50 6.79
C MET A 61 -14.80 6.72 6.19
N GLY A 62 -13.73 7.41 5.79
CA GLY A 62 -12.50 6.81 5.30
C GLY A 62 -11.88 5.87 6.33
N ALA A 63 -11.70 6.33 7.57
CA ALA A 63 -11.15 5.52 8.65
C ALA A 63 -11.99 4.24 8.90
N GLY A 64 -13.32 4.36 8.91
CA GLY A 64 -14.24 3.24 9.02
C GLY A 64 -14.09 2.23 7.88
N ALA A 65 -14.00 2.70 6.64
CA ALA A 65 -13.82 1.84 5.47
C ALA A 65 -12.46 1.12 5.49
N GLY A 66 -11.39 1.84 5.83
CA GLY A 66 -10.05 1.27 5.97
C GLY A 66 -9.97 0.21 7.08
N LEU A 67 -10.63 0.44 8.22
CA LEU A 67 -10.73 -0.54 9.29
C LEU A 67 -11.52 -1.78 8.87
N ALA A 68 -12.65 -1.60 8.19
CA ALA A 68 -13.46 -2.70 7.67
C ALA A 68 -12.68 -3.54 6.66
N LEU A 69 -11.91 -2.90 5.77
CA LEU A 69 -11.03 -3.61 4.83
C LEU A 69 -9.92 -4.36 5.57
N ALA A 70 -9.27 -3.74 6.55
CA ALA A 70 -8.20 -4.37 7.34
C ALA A 70 -8.72 -5.57 8.16
N ALA A 71 -9.98 -5.57 8.57
CA ALA A 71 -10.61 -6.70 9.25
C ALA A 71 -10.66 -7.98 8.40
N THR A 72 -10.45 -7.88 7.08
CA THR A 72 -10.37 -9.04 6.17
C THR A 72 -8.99 -9.72 6.15
N LEU A 73 -7.94 -9.07 6.68
CA LEU A 73 -6.56 -9.61 6.67
C LEU A 73 -6.42 -10.99 7.34
N PRO A 74 -7.07 -11.28 8.49
CA PRO A 74 -7.04 -12.61 9.09
C PRO A 74 -7.66 -13.69 8.20
N LEU A 75 -8.67 -13.35 7.39
CA LEU A 75 -9.32 -14.29 6.48
C LEU A 75 -8.35 -14.73 5.37
N VAL A 76 -7.60 -13.78 4.80
CA VAL A 76 -6.60 -14.06 3.75
C VAL A 76 -5.40 -14.84 4.29
N THR A 77 -5.02 -14.61 5.55
CA THR A 77 -3.82 -15.20 6.17
C THR A 77 -4.09 -16.47 6.98
N ALA A 78 -5.34 -16.90 7.08
CA ALA A 78 -5.70 -18.15 7.75
C ALA A 78 -5.27 -19.38 6.94
N PRO A 79 -5.01 -20.55 7.57
CA PRO A 79 -4.60 -21.76 6.86
C PRO A 79 -5.62 -22.25 5.82
N TRP A 80 -6.91 -22.05 6.09
CA TRP A 80 -8.00 -22.46 5.20
C TRP A 80 -8.04 -21.69 3.88
N ALA A 81 -7.46 -20.48 3.82
CA ALA A 81 -7.43 -19.63 2.63
C ALA A 81 -6.82 -20.35 1.41
N THR A 82 -5.92 -21.31 1.65
CA THR A 82 -5.30 -22.15 0.61
C THR A 82 -6.28 -23.05 -0.15
N ARG A 83 -7.46 -23.31 0.42
CA ARG A 83 -8.51 -24.15 -0.17
C ARG A 83 -9.39 -23.40 -1.18
N VAL A 84 -9.39 -22.06 -1.14
CA VAL A 84 -10.18 -21.21 -2.06
C VAL A 84 -9.23 -20.59 -3.08
N LEU A 85 -9.48 -20.80 -4.38
CA LEU A 85 -8.54 -20.43 -5.45
C LEU A 85 -8.09 -18.96 -5.39
N VAL A 86 -9.03 -18.04 -5.22
CA VAL A 86 -8.76 -16.59 -5.15
C VAL A 86 -7.93 -16.24 -3.91
N LEU A 87 -8.34 -16.74 -2.73
CA LEU A 87 -7.64 -16.49 -1.48
C LEU A 87 -6.26 -17.14 -1.45
N ARG A 88 -6.07 -18.27 -2.13
CA ARG A 88 -4.75 -18.89 -2.36
C ARG A 88 -3.84 -17.98 -3.18
N GLY A 89 -4.38 -17.25 -4.16
CA GLY A 89 -3.65 -16.23 -4.91
C GLY A 89 -3.20 -15.08 -4.01
N LEU A 90 -4.14 -14.48 -3.27
CA LEU A 90 -3.84 -13.39 -2.33
C LEU A 90 -2.88 -13.81 -1.22
N ARG A 91 -3.01 -15.05 -0.73
CA ARG A 91 -2.11 -15.61 0.27
C ARG A 91 -0.68 -15.73 -0.25
N ARG A 92 -0.50 -16.14 -1.51
CA ARG A 92 0.84 -16.17 -2.14
C ARG A 92 1.46 -14.78 -2.23
N SER A 93 0.67 -13.77 -2.65
CA SER A 93 1.12 -12.38 -2.68
C SER A 93 1.49 -11.86 -1.29
N TRP A 94 0.70 -12.23 -0.27
CA TRP A 94 0.99 -11.92 1.13
C TRP A 94 2.30 -12.56 1.61
N ASP A 95 2.48 -13.86 1.37
CA ASP A 95 3.68 -14.59 1.81
C ASP A 95 4.94 -14.03 1.13
N ALA A 96 4.85 -13.65 -0.15
CA ALA A 96 5.92 -12.94 -0.86
C ALA A 96 6.27 -11.61 -0.16
N LEU A 97 5.26 -10.77 0.08
CA LEU A 97 5.45 -9.48 0.78
C LEU A 97 6.03 -9.66 2.18
N GLN A 98 5.56 -10.67 2.92
CA GLN A 98 6.04 -11.00 4.25
C GLN A 98 7.51 -11.42 4.24
N SER A 99 7.92 -12.26 3.29
CA SER A 99 9.32 -12.71 3.16
C SER A 99 10.28 -11.58 2.78
N THR A 100 9.84 -10.64 1.94
CA THR A 100 10.67 -9.53 1.44
C THR A 100 10.74 -8.36 2.40
N LEU A 101 9.58 -7.88 2.89
CA LEU A 101 9.51 -6.65 3.69
C LEU A 101 9.51 -6.93 5.20
N GLY A 102 8.94 -8.06 5.62
CA GLY A 102 8.66 -8.34 7.03
C GLY A 102 9.84 -8.18 7.99
N PRO A 103 11.00 -8.81 7.72
CA PRO A 103 12.19 -8.70 8.56
C PRO A 103 12.78 -7.27 8.64
N GLY A 104 12.56 -6.47 7.60
CA GLY A 104 13.11 -5.12 7.47
C GLY A 104 12.21 -4.01 8.04
N LEU A 105 10.93 -4.27 8.29
CA LEU A 105 9.98 -3.23 8.68
C LEU A 105 10.11 -2.80 10.14
N GLY A 106 10.46 -1.54 10.37
CA GLY A 106 10.31 -0.87 11.65
C GLY A 106 9.09 0.05 11.64
N VAL A 107 8.84 0.70 12.78
CA VAL A 107 7.68 1.58 12.93
C VAL A 107 7.76 2.78 11.98
N ARG A 108 8.96 3.33 11.79
CA ARG A 108 9.17 4.47 10.89
C ARG A 108 8.88 4.10 9.44
N GLU A 109 9.38 2.94 8.98
CA GLU A 109 9.14 2.45 7.62
C GLU A 109 7.65 2.22 7.39
N VAL A 110 6.94 1.61 8.35
CA VAL A 110 5.48 1.41 8.27
C VAL A 110 4.74 2.73 8.11
N LEU A 111 5.09 3.76 8.91
CA LEU A 111 4.44 5.06 8.84
C LEU A 111 4.71 5.76 7.51
N VAL A 112 5.96 5.78 7.04
CA VAL A 112 6.34 6.43 5.78
C VAL A 112 5.68 5.73 4.60
N LEU A 113 5.75 4.40 4.53
CA LEU A 113 5.12 3.62 3.46
C LEU A 113 3.62 3.81 3.44
N ALA A 114 2.94 3.71 4.58
CA ALA A 114 1.48 3.80 4.59
C ALA A 114 0.94 5.21 4.32
N LEU A 115 1.58 6.25 4.87
CA LEU A 115 1.11 7.62 4.70
C LEU A 115 1.56 8.23 3.37
N GLY A 116 2.79 7.96 2.95
CA GLY A 116 3.35 8.42 1.68
C GLY A 116 2.51 7.92 0.51
N SER A 117 2.42 6.60 0.36
CA SER A 117 1.64 5.96 -0.70
C SER A 117 0.19 6.41 -0.71
N ALA A 118 -0.49 6.42 0.45
CA ALA A 118 -1.89 6.81 0.50
C ALA A 118 -2.14 8.25 0.02
N VAL A 119 -1.29 9.21 0.40
CA VAL A 119 -1.49 10.60 -0.03
C VAL A 119 -1.16 10.76 -1.52
N SER A 120 -0.02 10.24 -1.97
CA SER A 120 0.45 10.45 -3.34
C SER A 120 -0.40 9.67 -4.36
N GLU A 121 -0.77 8.43 -4.05
CA GLU A 121 -1.60 7.60 -4.91
C GLU A 121 -3.03 8.13 -4.99
N GLU A 122 -3.66 8.53 -3.88
CA GLU A 122 -5.02 9.08 -3.96
C GLU A 122 -5.05 10.43 -4.69
N ALA A 123 -4.04 11.28 -4.51
CA ALA A 123 -3.91 12.51 -5.29
C ALA A 123 -3.80 12.24 -6.81
N PHE A 124 -3.08 11.20 -7.21
CA PHE A 124 -2.96 10.84 -8.62
C PHE A 124 -4.19 10.09 -9.15
N PHE A 125 -4.55 8.95 -8.56
CA PHE A 125 -5.62 8.12 -9.09
C PHE A 125 -7.00 8.75 -8.93
N ARG A 126 -7.30 9.38 -7.79
CA ARG A 126 -8.64 9.93 -7.51
C ARG A 126 -8.66 11.42 -7.84
N GLY A 127 -7.57 12.10 -7.49
CA GLY A 127 -7.41 13.51 -7.80
C GLY A 127 -7.33 13.80 -9.30
N VAL A 128 -6.68 12.93 -10.07
CA VAL A 128 -6.46 13.12 -11.52
C VAL A 128 -7.16 12.05 -12.36
N VAL A 129 -6.71 10.80 -12.31
CA VAL A 129 -7.12 9.77 -13.29
C VAL A 129 -8.64 9.54 -13.28
N GLN A 130 -9.25 9.47 -12.10
CA GLN A 130 -10.69 9.28 -11.97
C GLN A 130 -11.50 10.48 -12.43
N ARG A 131 -11.01 11.71 -12.19
CA ARG A 131 -11.69 12.93 -12.64
C ARG A 131 -11.65 13.08 -14.17
N GLU A 132 -10.56 12.62 -14.79
CA GLU A 132 -10.34 12.73 -16.24
C GLU A 132 -10.98 11.58 -17.02
N PHE A 133 -10.82 10.35 -16.52
CA PHE A 133 -11.13 9.13 -17.25
C PHE A 133 -12.19 8.25 -16.58
N GLY A 134 -12.69 8.67 -15.42
CA GLY A 134 -13.74 7.98 -14.68
C GLY A 134 -13.24 6.87 -13.74
N LEU A 135 -14.17 6.40 -12.92
CA LEU A 135 -13.92 5.43 -11.85
C LEU A 135 -13.35 4.11 -12.37
N ALA A 136 -13.90 3.58 -13.46
CA ALA A 136 -13.48 2.30 -14.02
C ALA A 136 -12.02 2.34 -14.49
N ALA A 137 -11.64 3.37 -15.27
CA ALA A 137 -10.27 3.54 -15.75
C ALA A 137 -9.28 3.69 -14.59
N ALA A 138 -9.59 4.53 -13.60
CA ALA A 138 -8.74 4.69 -12.42
C ALA A 138 -8.56 3.38 -11.65
N SER A 139 -9.62 2.60 -11.48
CA SER A 139 -9.58 1.32 -10.75
C SER A 139 -8.79 0.24 -11.48
N ILE A 140 -8.95 0.15 -12.80
CA ILE A 140 -8.18 -0.79 -13.64
C ILE A 140 -6.69 -0.41 -13.60
N CYS A 141 -6.36 0.86 -13.82
CA CYS A 141 -4.98 1.33 -13.76
C CYS A 141 -4.35 1.09 -12.38
N PHE A 142 -5.11 1.34 -11.30
CA PHE A 142 -4.67 1.05 -9.94
C PHE A 142 -4.31 -0.43 -9.77
N GLY A 143 -5.19 -1.35 -10.19
CA GLY A 143 -4.91 -2.78 -10.12
C GLY A 143 -3.70 -3.24 -10.92
N LEU A 144 -3.55 -2.72 -12.15
CA LEU A 144 -2.42 -3.06 -13.04
C LEU A 144 -1.06 -2.58 -12.51
N LEU A 145 -1.03 -1.45 -11.81
CA LEU A 145 0.19 -0.90 -11.20
C LEU A 145 0.57 -1.57 -9.87
N HIS A 146 -0.17 -2.61 -9.46
CA HIS A 146 0.09 -3.40 -8.26
C HIS A 146 0.41 -4.88 -8.60
N PRO A 147 1.54 -5.19 -9.27
CA PRO A 147 1.78 -6.49 -9.89
C PRO A 147 2.35 -7.55 -8.91
N LEU A 148 1.70 -7.80 -7.76
CA LEU A 148 2.07 -8.90 -6.84
C LEU A 148 1.43 -10.25 -7.21
N GLY A 149 0.93 -10.37 -8.44
CA GLY A 149 0.20 -11.53 -8.97
C GLY A 149 -1.26 -11.22 -9.30
N LEU A 150 -1.86 -12.01 -10.19
CA LEU A 150 -3.20 -11.74 -10.75
C LEU A 150 -4.29 -11.53 -9.70
N ALA A 151 -4.33 -12.37 -8.67
CA ALA A 151 -5.31 -12.23 -7.60
C ALA A 151 -5.15 -10.90 -6.85
N TYR A 152 -3.92 -10.46 -6.62
CA TYR A 152 -3.63 -9.19 -5.98
C TYR A 152 -3.94 -8.00 -6.90
N MET A 153 -3.63 -8.08 -8.20
CA MET A 153 -4.00 -7.06 -9.17
C MET A 153 -5.52 -6.84 -9.22
N VAL A 154 -6.30 -7.93 -9.27
CA VAL A 154 -7.76 -7.88 -9.23
C VAL A 154 -8.26 -7.31 -7.90
N TRP A 155 -7.71 -7.77 -6.78
CA TRP A 155 -8.08 -7.25 -5.46
C TRP A 155 -7.76 -5.77 -5.30
N ALA A 156 -6.57 -5.33 -5.74
CA ALA A 156 -6.17 -3.93 -5.73
C ALA A 156 -7.09 -3.09 -6.61
N GLY A 157 -7.50 -3.59 -7.77
CA GLY A 157 -8.51 -2.93 -8.61
C GLY A 157 -9.88 -2.79 -7.92
N VAL A 158 -10.33 -3.83 -7.21
CA VAL A 158 -11.60 -3.79 -6.45
C VAL A 158 -11.52 -2.81 -5.28
N VAL A 159 -10.44 -2.84 -4.50
CA VAL A 159 -10.17 -1.83 -3.47
C VAL A 159 -10.12 -0.45 -4.09
N GLY A 160 -9.49 -0.34 -5.25
CA GLY A 160 -9.38 0.90 -5.98
C GLY A 160 -10.73 1.48 -6.41
N ALA A 161 -11.68 0.62 -6.80
CA ALA A 161 -13.05 1.00 -7.07
C ALA A 161 -13.79 1.46 -5.80
N GLY A 162 -13.56 0.79 -4.66
CA GLY A 162 -14.10 1.21 -3.36
C GLY A 162 -13.59 2.59 -2.92
N LEU A 163 -12.29 2.85 -3.04
CA LEU A 163 -11.69 4.15 -2.77
C LEU A 163 -12.23 5.22 -3.73
N GLY A 164 -12.37 4.89 -5.00
CA GLY A 164 -12.95 5.80 -5.97
C GLY A 164 -14.43 6.09 -5.70
N ALA A 165 -15.20 5.11 -5.23
CA ALA A 165 -16.59 5.32 -4.80
C ALA A 165 -16.66 6.25 -3.57
N LEU A 166 -15.78 6.08 -2.58
CA LEU A 166 -15.66 7.02 -1.45
C LEU A 166 -15.37 8.45 -1.93
N PHE A 167 -14.49 8.59 -2.91
CA PHE A 167 -14.21 9.89 -3.49
C PHE A 167 -15.43 10.48 -4.22
N THR A 168 -16.13 9.69 -5.03
CA THR A 168 -17.34 10.14 -5.75
C THR A 168 -18.47 10.53 -4.81
N THR A 169 -18.66 9.82 -3.70
CA THR A 169 -19.76 10.12 -2.75
C THR A 169 -19.45 11.32 -1.87
N THR A 170 -18.19 11.56 -1.54
CA THR A 170 -17.80 12.62 -0.59
C THR A 170 -17.27 13.88 -1.25
N GLY A 171 -16.79 13.80 -2.49
CA GLY A 171 -16.07 14.88 -3.17
C GLY A 171 -14.71 15.21 -2.54
N SER A 172 -14.28 14.48 -1.50
CA SER A 172 -13.09 14.79 -0.71
C SER A 172 -12.07 13.66 -0.82
N LEU A 173 -10.81 14.01 -1.06
CA LEU A 173 -9.69 13.06 -1.04
C LEU A 173 -9.33 12.62 0.39
N CYS A 174 -9.81 13.30 1.43
CA CYS A 174 -9.60 12.85 2.80
C CYS A 174 -10.24 11.48 3.07
N ALA A 175 -11.40 11.17 2.46
CA ALA A 175 -12.05 9.87 2.62
C ALA A 175 -11.21 8.70 2.07
N PRO A 176 -10.88 8.64 0.76
CA PRO A 176 -10.05 7.56 0.23
C PRO A 176 -8.63 7.57 0.83
N ALA A 177 -8.00 8.74 1.05
CA ALA A 177 -6.65 8.78 1.60
C ALA A 177 -6.59 8.22 3.02
N THR A 178 -7.59 8.52 3.86
CA THR A 178 -7.65 7.96 5.21
C THR A 178 -7.96 6.46 5.18
N ALA A 179 -8.87 6.01 4.30
CA ALA A 179 -9.15 4.58 4.14
C ALA A 179 -7.93 3.78 3.72
N HIS A 180 -7.21 4.28 2.70
CA HIS A 180 -6.01 3.69 2.17
C HIS A 180 -4.88 3.69 3.21
N ALA A 181 -4.61 4.82 3.86
CA ALA A 181 -3.61 4.93 4.92
C ALA A 181 -3.90 3.98 6.08
N MET A 182 -5.15 3.94 6.55
CA MET A 182 -5.56 3.05 7.64
C MET A 182 -5.36 1.58 7.29
N TYR A 183 -5.78 1.18 6.08
CA TYR A 183 -5.56 -0.18 5.60
C TYR A 183 -4.06 -0.51 5.52
N ASN A 184 -3.24 0.34 4.89
CA ASN A 184 -1.80 0.11 4.74
C ASN A 184 -1.09 0.04 6.09
N LEU A 185 -1.42 0.93 7.03
CA LEU A 185 -0.87 0.93 8.39
C LEU A 185 -1.15 -0.40 9.09
N LEU A 186 -2.39 -0.86 9.06
CA LEU A 186 -2.81 -2.09 9.72
C LEU A 186 -2.24 -3.33 9.02
N ALA A 187 -2.21 -3.36 7.69
CA ALA A 187 -1.63 -4.45 6.91
C ALA A 187 -0.12 -4.59 7.15
N LEU A 188 0.64 -3.49 7.08
CA LEU A 188 2.08 -3.49 7.32
C LEU A 188 2.41 -3.78 8.78
N ALA A 189 1.63 -3.26 9.74
CA ALA A 189 1.79 -3.60 11.15
C ALA A 189 1.50 -5.08 11.44
N TYR A 190 0.46 -5.63 10.82
CA TYR A 190 0.13 -7.05 10.90
C TYR A 190 1.23 -7.92 10.30
N LEU A 191 1.75 -7.54 9.14
CA LEU A 191 2.87 -8.19 8.46
C LEU A 191 4.14 -8.17 9.33
N ARG A 192 4.48 -7.02 9.91
CA ARG A 192 5.61 -6.87 10.84
C ARG A 192 5.47 -7.77 12.06
N ARG A 193 4.30 -7.78 12.72
CA ARG A 193 4.05 -8.62 13.92
C ARG A 193 4.22 -10.11 13.62
N ARG A 194 3.70 -10.58 12.49
CA ARG A 194 3.80 -11.99 12.08
C ARG A 194 5.23 -12.40 11.73
N SER A 195 6.05 -11.47 11.25
CA SER A 195 7.45 -11.72 10.90
C SER A 195 8.32 -11.87 12.16
N ILE A 196 8.18 -10.97 13.14
CA ILE A 196 8.89 -11.06 14.42
C ILE A 196 8.52 -12.34 15.18
N GLY A 197 7.23 -12.70 15.22
CA GLY A 197 6.78 -13.92 15.90
C GLY A 197 7.19 -15.23 15.22
N ALA A 198 7.61 -15.20 13.95
CA ALA A 198 8.14 -16.37 13.25
C ALA A 198 9.63 -16.60 13.56
N ASP A 199 10.41 -15.53 13.74
CA ASP A 199 11.83 -15.61 14.09
C ASP A 199 12.06 -16.04 15.55
N GLY A 200 11.21 -15.61 16.49
CA GLY A 200 11.32 -16.01 17.91
C GLY A 200 10.92 -17.46 18.23
N ARG A 201 10.54 -18.27 17.23
CA ARG A 201 10.23 -19.71 17.36
C ARG A 201 11.28 -20.62 16.70
N ARG A 202 12.38 -20.05 16.23
CA ARG A 202 13.56 -20.77 15.73
C ARG A 202 14.68 -20.68 16.75
#